data_AF-A0A354HFE2-F1
#
_entry.id   AF-A0A354HFE2-F1
#
_cell.length_a   1.000
_cell.length_b   1.000
_cell.length_c   1.000
_cell.angle_alpha   90.00
_cell.angle_beta   90.00
_cell.angle_gamma   90.00
#
_symmetry.space_group_name_H-M   'P 1'
#
loop_
_entity.id
_entity.type
_entity.pdbx_description
1 polymer ?
#
loop_
_entity_poly.entity_id
_entity_poly.type
_entity_poly.pdbx_seq_one_letter_code
_entity_poly.pdbx_strand_id
1 'polypeptide(L)'
;MNKTGFIMQLADRLNITEEQAAQVDEIVEAHHIIGRNSKLAVIAEIKDKLGTDDETAKQISDTASELIASNIRNKLLHPFGGNDEDK
;
A
#
# COMPACT_ATOMS: atom_id res chain seq x y z
N MET A 1 0.52 10.37 3.70
CA MET A 1 1.65 9.72 3.02
C MET A 1 1.70 10.15 1.56
N ASN A 2 2.90 10.38 1.02
CA ASN A 2 3.15 10.56 -0.43
C ASN A 2 3.54 9.21 -1.05
N LYS A 3 3.41 9.06 -2.37
CA LYS A 3 3.71 7.83 -3.14
C LYS A 3 5.04 7.17 -2.73
N THR A 4 6.12 7.95 -2.67
CA THR A 4 7.45 7.48 -2.27
C THR A 4 7.48 6.90 -0.85
N GLY A 5 6.76 7.50 0.09
CA GLY A 5 6.70 6.99 1.46
C GLY A 5 5.99 5.63 1.53
N PHE A 6 4.94 5.45 0.71
CA PHE A 6 4.22 4.17 0.63
C PHE A 6 5.14 3.08 0.10
N ILE A 7 5.82 3.36 -1.01
CA ILE A 7 6.78 2.44 -1.63
C ILE A 7 7.88 2.04 -0.65
N MET A 8 8.50 2.99 0.06
CA MET A 8 9.56 2.68 1.03
C MET A 8 9.05 1.82 2.19
N GLN A 9 7.89 2.15 2.78
CA GLN A 9 7.34 1.34 3.88
C GLN A 9 6.91 -0.05 3.43
N LEU A 10 6.37 -0.15 2.21
CA LEU A 10 5.98 -1.43 1.63
C LEU A 10 7.21 -2.31 1.35
N ALA A 11 8.28 -1.72 0.79
CA ALA A 11 9.55 -2.39 0.57
C ALA A 11 10.19 -2.89 1.87
N ASP A 12 10.21 -2.05 2.91
CA ASP A 12 10.75 -2.39 4.22
C ASP A 12 9.97 -3.54 4.89
N ARG A 13 8.64 -3.46 4.93
CA ARG A 13 7.80 -4.46 5.61
C ARG A 13 7.81 -5.83 4.96
N LEU A 14 7.94 -5.87 3.63
CA LEU A 14 7.88 -7.10 2.84
C LEU A 14 9.27 -7.59 2.42
N ASN A 15 10.33 -6.86 2.77
CA ASN A 15 11.70 -7.12 2.36
C ASN A 15 11.81 -7.34 0.84
N ILE A 16 11.12 -6.50 0.07
CA ILE A 16 11.12 -6.48 -1.39
C ILE A 16 11.87 -5.25 -1.90
N THR A 17 12.24 -5.26 -3.17
CA THR A 17 12.89 -4.09 -3.79
C THR A 17 11.91 -2.92 -3.95
N GLU A 18 12.45 -1.69 -4.00
CA GLU A 18 11.64 -0.49 -4.27
C GLU A 18 10.92 -0.57 -5.62
N GLU A 19 11.52 -1.24 -6.61
CA GLU A 19 10.89 -1.47 -7.91
C GLU A 19 9.64 -2.36 -7.78
N GLN A 20 9.74 -3.48 -7.06
CA GLN A 20 8.58 -4.33 -6.77
C GLN A 20 7.52 -3.61 -5.96
N ALA A 21 7.94 -2.82 -4.96
CA ALA A 21 7.01 -2.03 -4.15
C ALA A 21 6.30 -0.95 -4.98
N ALA A 22 6.98 -0.33 -5.95
CA ALA A 22 6.38 0.61 -6.90
C ALA A 22 5.33 -0.08 -7.80
N GLN A 23 5.62 -1.29 -8.29
CA GLN A 23 4.63 -2.05 -9.07
C GLN A 23 3.38 -2.38 -8.25
N VAL A 24 3.54 -2.76 -6.98
CA VAL A 24 2.39 -3.02 -6.10
C VAL A 24 1.57 -1.76 -5.85
N ASP A 25 2.23 -0.63 -5.64
CA ASP A 25 1.57 0.68 -5.49
C ASP A 25 0.72 1.01 -6.73
N GLU A 26 1.25 0.83 -7.94
CA GLU A 26 0.49 1.02 -9.18
C GLU A 26 -0.73 0.08 -9.31
N ILE A 27 -0.57 -1.20 -8.95
CA ILE A 27 -1.67 -2.17 -8.93
C ILE A 27 -2.75 -1.72 -7.94
N VAL A 28 -2.34 -1.35 -6.72
CA VAL A 28 -3.28 -0.95 -5.67
C VAL A 28 -3.99 0.35 -6.03
N GLU A 29 -3.28 1.35 -6.57
CA GLU A 29 -3.88 2.58 -7.10
C GLU A 29 -4.90 2.26 -8.21
N ALA A 30 -4.54 1.41 -9.18
CA ALA A 30 -5.44 1.04 -10.27
C ALA A 30 -6.74 0.39 -9.77
N HIS A 31 -6.65 -0.59 -8.87
CA HIS A 31 -7.84 -1.27 -8.32
C HIS A 31 -8.67 -0.36 -7.40
N HIS A 32 -8.03 0.53 -6.65
CA HIS A 32 -8.70 1.50 -5.78
C HIS A 32 -9.42 2.59 -6.58
N ILE A 33 -8.81 3.11 -7.66
CA ILE A 33 -9.42 4.10 -8.56
C ILE A 33 -10.63 3.50 -9.31
N ILE A 34 -10.55 2.24 -9.72
CA ILE A 34 -11.64 1.56 -10.46
C ILE A 34 -12.84 1.23 -9.52
N GLY A 35 -12.74 1.50 -8.21
CA GLY A 35 -13.78 1.13 -7.24
C GLY A 35 -13.93 -0.39 -7.08
N ARG A 36 -13.01 -1.15 -7.67
CA ARG A 36 -12.96 -2.61 -7.62
C ARG A 36 -12.15 -2.96 -6.39
N ASN A 37 -12.73 -2.75 -5.21
CA ASN A 37 -12.15 -3.10 -3.92
C ASN A 37 -12.14 -4.63 -3.70
N SER A 38 -11.71 -5.37 -4.71
CA SER A 38 -11.61 -6.83 -4.68
C SER A 38 -10.16 -7.18 -4.38
N LYS A 39 -9.87 -7.38 -3.09
CA LYS A 39 -8.59 -7.90 -2.60
C LYS A 39 -8.07 -9.07 -3.44
N LEU A 40 -8.97 -9.95 -3.88
CA LEU A 40 -8.65 -11.09 -4.76
C LEU A 40 -8.08 -10.67 -6.12
N ALA A 41 -8.56 -9.59 -6.71
CA ALA A 41 -8.09 -9.10 -8.00
C ALA A 41 -6.69 -8.47 -7.86
N VAL A 42 -6.46 -7.70 -6.78
CA VAL A 42 -5.14 -7.18 -6.43
C VAL A 42 -4.14 -8.32 -6.20
N ILE A 43 -4.51 -9.36 -5.45
CA ILE A 43 -3.65 -10.53 -5.22
C ILE A 43 -3.31 -11.22 -6.56
N ALA A 44 -4.31 -11.45 -7.41
CA ALA A 44 -4.09 -12.10 -8.71
C ALA A 44 -3.12 -11.30 -9.59
N GLU A 45 -3.23 -9.96 -9.59
CA GLU A 45 -2.39 -9.09 -10.40
C GLU A 45 -0.97 -8.97 -9.82
N ILE A 46 -0.82 -8.96 -8.49
CA ILE A 46 0.50 -9.03 -7.83
C ILE A 46 1.20 -10.35 -8.19
N LYS A 47 0.49 -11.48 -8.19
CA LYS A 47 1.06 -12.77 -8.60
C LYS A 47 1.52 -12.74 -10.05
N ASP A 48 0.68 -12.22 -10.95
CA ASP A 48 0.98 -12.15 -12.38
C ASP A 48 2.18 -11.25 -12.67
N LYS A 49 2.24 -10.07 -12.03
CA LYS A 49 3.28 -9.06 -12.28
C LYS A 49 4.61 -9.37 -11.59
N LEU A 50 4.56 -9.80 -10.32
CA LEU A 50 5.76 -10.03 -9.53
C LEU A 50 6.22 -11.50 -9.56
N GLY A 51 5.45 -12.40 -10.17
CA GLY A 51 5.78 -13.83 -10.22
C GLY A 51 5.85 -14.46 -8.83
N THR A 52 5.02 -14.01 -7.90
CA THR A 52 5.02 -14.45 -6.49
C THR A 52 3.97 -15.52 -6.22
N ASP A 53 4.20 -16.32 -5.18
CA ASP A 53 3.23 -17.31 -4.70
C ASP A 53 1.99 -16.66 -4.07
N ASP A 54 0.89 -17.42 -3.97
CA ASP A 54 -0.36 -16.94 -3.35
C ASP A 54 -0.18 -16.40 -1.94
N GLU A 55 0.67 -17.03 -1.14
CA GLU A 55 0.93 -16.60 0.24
C GLU A 55 1.61 -15.22 0.27
N THR A 56 2.68 -15.07 -0.52
CA THR A 56 3.41 -13.81 -0.63
C THR A 56 2.54 -12.70 -1.21
N ALA A 57 1.83 -12.96 -2.31
CA ALA A 57 0.93 -11.97 -2.90
C ALA A 57 -0.20 -11.55 -1.96
N LYS A 58 -0.72 -12.49 -1.18
CA LYS A 58 -1.70 -12.20 -0.13
C LYS A 58 -1.11 -11.33 0.98
N GLN A 59 0.10 -11.63 1.45
CA GLN A 59 0.80 -10.80 2.45
C GLN A 59 1.07 -9.38 1.93
N ILE A 60 1.50 -9.26 0.67
CA ILE A 60 1.73 -7.96 0.02
C ILE A 60 0.42 -7.15 0.00
N SER A 61 -0.66 -7.75 -0.49
CA SER A 61 -1.97 -7.11 -0.55
C SER A 61 -2.51 -6.70 0.83
N ASP A 62 -2.34 -7.56 1.84
CA ASP A 62 -2.76 -7.28 3.21
C ASP A 62 -1.95 -6.12 3.82
N THR A 63 -0.64 -6.14 3.63
CA THR A 63 0.28 -5.10 4.11
C THR A 63 0.01 -3.75 3.44
N ALA A 64 -0.20 -3.74 2.13
CA ALA A 64 -0.59 -2.56 1.37
C ALA A 64 -1.91 -1.98 1.90
N SER A 65 -2.92 -2.84 2.11
CA SER A 65 -4.22 -2.44 2.66
C SER A 65 -4.08 -1.86 4.07
N GLU A 66 -3.24 -2.47 4.92
CA GLU A 66 -2.98 -2.00 6.26
C GLU A 66 -2.26 -0.65 6.26
N LEU A 67 -1.24 -0.45 5.40
CA LEU A 67 -0.54 0.83 5.25
C LEU A 67 -1.50 1.95 4.83
N ILE A 68 -2.39 1.68 3.87
CA ILE A 68 -3.43 2.61 3.43
C ILE A 68 -4.40 2.91 4.57
N ALA A 69 -4.93 1.88 5.23
CA ALA A 69 -5.87 2.02 6.34
C ALA A 69 -5.26 2.75 7.54
N SER A 70 -3.99 2.49 7.85
CA SER A 70 -3.24 3.14 8.93
C SER A 70 -3.00 4.61 8.61
N ASN A 71 -2.69 4.94 7.36
CA ASN A 71 -2.56 6.34 6.92
C ASN A 71 -3.91 7.09 6.90
N ILE A 72 -5.01 6.43 6.51
CA ILE A 72 -6.36 7.00 6.63
C ILE A 72 -6.70 7.22 8.10
N ARG A 73 -6.47 6.23 8.97
CA ARG A 73 -6.68 6.35 10.42
C ARG A 73 -5.84 7.46 11.02
N ASN A 74 -4.57 7.61 10.63
CA ASN A 74 -3.71 8.68 11.10
C ASN A 74 -4.27 10.06 10.69
N LYS A 75 -4.78 10.21 9.46
CA LYS A 75 -5.48 11.43 9.03
C LYS A 75 -6.83 11.63 9.73
N LEU A 76 -7.55 10.56 10.07
CA LEU A 76 -8.86 10.63 10.73
C LEU A 76 -8.77 10.83 12.24
N LEU A 77 -7.67 10.39 12.87
CA LEU A 77 -7.29 10.67 14.26
C LEU A 77 -6.77 12.11 14.41
N HIS A 78 -6.23 12.69 13.33
CA HIS A 78 -5.90 14.11 13.21
C HIS A 78 -6.80 14.85 12.18
N PRO A 79 -8.14 14.86 12.33
CA PRO A 79 -9.01 15.51 11.36
C PRO A 79 -8.94 17.04 11.49
N PHE A 80 -8.57 17.55 12.67
CA PHE A 80 -8.31 18.96 12.97
C PHE A 80 -7.24 19.05 14.08
N GLY A 81 -5.99 19.37 13.74
CA GLY A 81 -4.92 19.62 14.71
C GLY A 81 -3.54 19.22 14.19
N GLY A 82 -2.59 20.11 13.97
CA GLY A 82 -2.55 21.55 14.17
C GLY A 82 -1.29 22.07 13.50
N ASN A 83 -1.30 23.33 13.06
CA ASN A 83 -0.06 24.06 12.90
C ASN A 83 0.55 24.21 14.29
N ASP A 84 1.47 23.36 14.67
CA ASP A 84 2.36 23.64 15.79
C ASP A 84 3.78 23.33 15.33
N GLU A 85 4.28 24.32 14.61
CA GLU A 85 5.63 24.85 14.81
C GLU A 85 5.90 24.94 16.32
N ASP A 86 6.73 24.05 16.88
CA ASP A 86 7.55 24.42 18.04
C ASP A 86 8.83 23.56 18.08
N LYS A 87 9.88 24.19 17.56
CA LYS A 87 11.24 24.31 18.14
C LYS A 87 11.99 23.07 18.64
#